data_AF-A0A6P1JFI0-F1
#
_entry.id   AF-A0A6P1JFI0-F1
#
_cell.length_a   1.000
_cell.length_b   1.000
_cell.length_c   1.000
_cell.angle_alpha   90.00
_cell.angle_beta   90.00
_cell.angle_gamma   90.00
#
_symmetry.space_group_name_H-M   'P 1'
#
loop_
_entity.id
_entity.type
_entity.pdbx_description
1 polymer ?
#
loop_
_entity_poly.entity_id
_entity_poly.type
_entity_poly.pdbx_seq_one_letter_code
_entity_poly.pdbx_strand_id
1 'polypeptide(L)'
;MTFPLLASSRRSSALSFTALVAVSALLAPAAIAAEDPGPPTLASATVAEALENVERVDPTLLHDAVLEGAGTAALGSGSVVVPSDPSAGVRIGDGARTVIVDLPAAESAGPAAALADGGVVYPAAHSATSVVVGDRGVQMLTTIADAQAPADYSYDVTLAEGQRLELLGDGAAVVDADGGIALLIGAAWAIDADGDRIPTHYSVSGSTLTQTVDHSAPGVAYPVVADPAWLAPFVFKCLIGLGINGPQIVSIMASGGPGSIGGGLAVSIMVCLRGK
;
A
#
# COMPACT_ATOMS: atom_id res chain seq x y z
N MET A 1 -124.40 4.42 -21.37
CA MET A 1 -124.04 3.36 -22.33
C MET A 1 -123.08 3.94 -23.36
N THR A 2 -121.76 3.74 -23.22
CA THR A 2 -120.73 3.61 -24.28
C THR A 2 -119.32 3.62 -23.68
N PHE A 3 -118.56 2.57 -23.98
CA PHE A 3 -117.08 2.46 -24.04
C PHE A 3 -116.62 2.78 -25.50
N PRO A 4 -115.33 2.71 -25.92
CA PRO A 4 -113.99 2.78 -25.26
C PRO A 4 -112.98 3.71 -26.02
N LEU A 5 -111.72 3.86 -25.52
CA LEU A 5 -110.43 3.51 -26.19
C LEU A 5 -109.17 4.29 -25.68
N LEU A 6 -108.16 3.49 -25.31
CA LEU A 6 -106.67 3.58 -25.36
C LEU A 6 -105.78 4.71 -24.74
N ALA A 7 -104.81 4.18 -23.95
CA ALA A 7 -103.34 4.38 -23.94
C ALA A 7 -102.68 5.67 -23.37
N SER A 8 -101.80 5.53 -22.37
CA SER A 8 -100.34 5.34 -22.56
C SER A 8 -99.60 5.21 -21.20
N SER A 9 -98.48 4.48 -21.19
CA SER A 9 -97.66 4.18 -20.02
C SER A 9 -96.40 5.05 -19.93
N ARG A 10 -96.03 5.51 -18.74
CA ARG A 10 -94.65 5.90 -18.39
C ARG A 10 -94.27 5.30 -17.03
N ARG A 11 -93.17 4.55 -16.98
CA ARG A 11 -92.54 4.05 -15.75
C ARG A 11 -91.35 4.96 -15.41
N SER A 12 -91.27 5.39 -14.14
CA SER A 12 -90.13 6.14 -13.60
C SER A 12 -89.19 5.19 -12.85
N SER A 13 -87.91 5.22 -13.19
CA SER A 13 -86.82 4.55 -12.48
C SER A 13 -86.08 5.55 -11.62
N ALA A 14 -85.88 5.24 -10.33
CA ALA A 14 -85.07 6.02 -9.40
C ALA A 14 -83.61 5.52 -9.43
N LEU A 15 -82.65 6.44 -9.59
CA LEU A 15 -81.21 6.18 -9.49
C LEU A 15 -80.71 6.47 -8.07
N SER A 16 -80.02 5.49 -7.46
CA SER A 16 -79.25 5.62 -6.23
C SER A 16 -77.83 6.09 -6.54
N PHE A 17 -77.37 7.18 -5.92
CA PHE A 17 -76.00 7.67 -5.99
C PHE A 17 -75.13 6.99 -4.92
N THR A 18 -74.03 6.36 -5.33
CA THR A 18 -72.97 5.85 -4.43
C THR A 18 -71.79 6.81 -4.49
N ALA A 19 -71.41 7.40 -3.35
CA ALA A 19 -70.29 8.32 -3.24
C ALA A 19 -68.95 7.56 -3.13
N LEU A 20 -68.01 7.85 -4.03
CA LEU A 20 -66.66 7.30 -4.05
C LEU A 20 -65.73 8.25 -3.27
N VAL A 21 -65.15 7.78 -2.16
CA VAL A 21 -64.12 8.51 -1.41
C VAL A 21 -62.75 8.17 -1.99
N ALA A 22 -62.08 9.14 -2.61
CA ALA A 22 -60.71 9.00 -3.10
C ALA A 22 -59.72 9.32 -1.96
N VAL A 23 -58.95 8.31 -1.53
CA VAL A 23 -57.83 8.48 -0.59
C VAL A 23 -56.58 8.80 -1.41
N SER A 24 -56.15 10.05 -1.40
CA SER A 24 -54.89 10.47 -2.04
C SER A 24 -53.73 10.22 -1.07
N ALA A 25 -52.97 9.14 -1.28
CA ALA A 25 -51.73 8.90 -0.57
C ALA A 25 -50.63 9.84 -1.09
N LEU A 26 -50.19 10.79 -0.27
CA LEU A 26 -49.00 11.60 -0.51
C LEU A 26 -47.76 10.72 -0.35
N LEU A 27 -47.18 10.23 -1.45
CA LEU A 27 -45.84 9.67 -1.45
C LEU A 27 -44.84 10.83 -1.40
N ALA A 28 -44.20 11.03 -0.24
CA ALA A 28 -42.99 11.84 -0.17
C ALA A 28 -41.84 11.06 -0.84
N PRO A 29 -41.07 11.66 -1.76
CA PRO A 29 -39.88 11.01 -2.27
C PRO A 29 -38.86 10.88 -1.13
N ALA A 30 -38.40 9.66 -0.87
CA ALA A 30 -37.26 9.43 -0.01
C ALA A 30 -36.04 10.11 -0.65
N ALA A 31 -35.50 11.12 0.01
CA ALA A 31 -34.21 11.68 -0.37
C ALA A 31 -33.16 10.59 -0.13
N ILE A 32 -32.65 10.01 -1.21
CA ILE A 32 -31.41 9.22 -1.18
C ILE A 32 -30.33 10.24 -0.81
N ALA A 33 -29.85 10.19 0.43
CA ALA A 33 -28.60 10.86 0.77
C ALA A 33 -27.53 10.22 -0.12
N ALA A 34 -26.97 11.01 -1.04
CA ALA A 34 -25.76 10.60 -1.71
C ALA A 34 -24.71 10.36 -0.61
N GLU A 35 -24.20 9.13 -0.49
CA GLU A 35 -22.94 8.91 0.21
C GLU A 35 -21.93 9.86 -0.42
N ASP A 36 -21.31 10.69 0.42
CA ASP A 36 -20.16 11.47 0.01
C ASP A 36 -19.13 10.48 -0.53
N PRO A 37 -18.84 10.46 -1.85
CA PRO A 37 -17.79 9.61 -2.35
C PRO A 37 -16.55 10.13 -1.63
N GLY A 38 -15.97 9.31 -0.75
CA GLY A 38 -14.82 9.72 0.05
C GLY A 38 -13.71 10.37 -0.78
N PRO A 39 -12.67 10.92 -0.13
CA PRO A 39 -11.60 11.61 -0.85
C PRO A 39 -11.11 10.76 -2.03
N PRO A 40 -10.83 11.39 -3.19
CA PRO A 40 -10.44 10.67 -4.40
C PRO A 40 -9.23 9.78 -4.08
N THR A 41 -9.35 8.49 -4.37
CA THR A 41 -8.25 7.54 -4.26
C THR A 41 -7.48 7.50 -5.58
N LEU A 42 -6.18 7.25 -5.50
CA LEU A 42 -5.36 7.08 -6.70
C LEU A 42 -5.80 5.83 -7.49
N ALA A 43 -6.04 6.00 -8.79
CA ALA A 43 -6.30 4.88 -9.68
C ALA A 43 -5.02 4.04 -9.85
N SER A 44 -5.17 2.72 -9.95
CA SER A 44 -4.04 1.80 -10.13
C SER A 44 -3.23 2.10 -11.40
N ALA A 45 -3.87 2.61 -12.46
CA ALA A 45 -3.18 3.04 -13.68
C ALA A 45 -2.23 4.23 -13.43
N THR A 46 -2.65 5.23 -12.64
CA THR A 46 -1.79 6.37 -12.27
C THR A 46 -0.61 5.92 -11.42
N VAL A 47 -0.83 4.94 -10.54
CA VAL A 47 0.26 4.34 -9.76
C VAL A 47 1.23 3.59 -10.66
N ALA A 48 0.74 2.81 -11.63
CA ALA A 48 1.59 2.13 -12.60
C ALA A 48 2.43 3.12 -13.42
N GLU A 49 1.83 4.20 -13.94
CA GLU A 49 2.54 5.26 -14.67
C GLU A 49 3.63 5.93 -13.79
N ALA A 50 3.36 6.13 -12.50
CA ALA A 50 4.34 6.68 -11.57
C ALA A 50 5.54 5.73 -11.37
N LEU A 51 5.29 4.43 -11.25
CA LEU A 51 6.35 3.42 -11.14
C LEU A 51 7.16 3.30 -12.44
N GLU A 52 6.51 3.32 -13.60
CA GLU A 52 7.20 3.37 -14.90
C GLU A 52 8.10 4.60 -15.03
N ASN A 53 7.67 5.75 -14.48
CA ASN A 53 8.50 6.95 -14.45
C ASN A 53 9.76 6.75 -13.61
N VAL A 54 9.64 6.15 -12.43
CA VAL A 54 10.81 5.81 -11.58
C VAL A 54 11.76 4.89 -12.31
N GLU A 55 11.25 3.82 -12.94
CA GLU A 55 12.06 2.88 -13.71
C GLU A 55 12.81 3.58 -14.87
N ARG A 56 12.17 4.53 -15.54
CA ARG A 56 12.79 5.34 -16.60
C ARG A 56 13.90 6.25 -16.07
N VAL A 57 13.72 6.82 -14.88
CA VAL A 57 14.68 7.73 -14.24
C VAL A 57 15.89 6.95 -13.71
N ASP A 58 15.65 5.86 -12.99
CA ASP A 58 16.68 4.97 -12.46
C ASP A 58 16.14 3.52 -12.38
N PRO A 59 16.51 2.66 -13.34
CA PRO A 59 16.03 1.27 -13.41
C PRO A 59 16.61 0.37 -12.31
N THR A 60 17.38 0.93 -11.36
CA THR A 60 17.92 0.17 -10.23
C THR A 60 17.11 0.34 -8.96
N LEU A 61 16.10 1.23 -8.96
CA LEU A 61 15.30 1.54 -7.79
C LEU A 61 14.14 0.56 -7.56
N LEU A 62 13.57 0.00 -8.62
CA LEU A 62 12.45 -0.94 -8.50
C LEU A 62 12.90 -2.39 -8.51
N HIS A 63 12.10 -3.25 -7.88
CA HIS A 63 12.30 -4.70 -7.94
C HIS A 63 11.49 -5.31 -9.08
N ASP A 64 12.10 -6.26 -9.80
CA ASP A 64 11.36 -7.12 -10.73
C ASP A 64 10.37 -7.99 -9.93
N ALA A 65 9.09 -7.86 -10.25
CA ALA A 65 8.05 -8.61 -9.55
C ALA A 65 8.16 -10.11 -9.82
N VAL A 66 8.13 -10.92 -8.75
CA VAL A 66 8.04 -12.38 -8.82
C VAL A 66 6.66 -12.92 -8.43
N LEU A 67 5.73 -12.01 -8.13
CA LEU A 67 4.35 -12.30 -7.73
C LEU A 67 3.39 -11.34 -8.43
N GLU A 68 2.33 -11.88 -9.02
CA GLU A 68 1.22 -11.08 -9.54
C GLU A 68 0.15 -10.92 -8.45
N GLY A 69 -0.16 -9.68 -8.07
CA GLY A 69 -1.18 -9.37 -7.08
C GLY A 69 -0.87 -9.83 -5.65
N ALA A 70 -1.92 -9.98 -4.84
CA ALA A 70 -1.85 -10.53 -3.49
C ALA A 70 -1.67 -12.05 -3.52
N GLY A 71 -0.89 -12.61 -2.59
CA GLY A 71 -0.59 -14.03 -2.58
C GLY A 71 0.66 -14.37 -1.78
N THR A 72 1.29 -15.49 -2.12
CA THR A 72 2.52 -15.97 -1.46
C THR A 72 3.60 -16.23 -2.50
N ALA A 73 4.78 -15.66 -2.27
CA ALA A 73 5.98 -15.94 -3.05
C ALA A 73 7.01 -16.65 -2.17
N ALA A 74 7.55 -17.76 -2.65
CA ALA A 74 8.66 -18.44 -2.00
C ALA A 74 9.99 -17.80 -2.41
N LEU A 75 10.79 -17.39 -1.44
CA LEU A 75 12.08 -16.75 -1.64
C LEU A 75 13.17 -17.52 -0.89
N GLY A 76 13.90 -18.38 -1.62
CA GLY A 76 14.93 -19.23 -1.02
C GLY A 76 14.38 -20.15 0.06
N SER A 77 14.79 -19.93 1.31
CA SER A 77 14.33 -20.69 2.48
C SER A 77 13.13 -20.05 3.21
N GLY A 78 12.67 -18.88 2.76
CA GLY A 78 11.53 -18.18 3.34
C GLY A 78 10.44 -17.87 2.31
N SER A 79 9.49 -17.04 2.70
CA SER A 79 8.43 -16.54 1.86
C SER A 79 8.04 -15.11 2.21
N VAL A 80 7.39 -14.46 1.26
CA VAL A 80 6.63 -13.23 1.46
C VAL A 80 5.16 -13.52 1.21
N VAL A 81 4.30 -13.10 2.12
CA VAL A 81 2.85 -13.17 1.98
C VAL A 81 2.31 -11.75 1.89
N VAL A 82 1.71 -11.43 0.75
CA VAL A 82 1.07 -10.15 0.47
C VAL A 82 -0.44 -10.32 0.62
N PRO A 83 -1.10 -9.62 1.55
CA PRO A 83 -2.51 -9.88 1.86
C PRO A 83 -3.46 -9.21 0.87
N SER A 84 -4.64 -9.78 0.63
CA SER A 84 -5.71 -9.04 -0.08
C SER A 84 -6.30 -7.93 0.78
N ASP A 85 -6.28 -8.11 2.10
CA ASP A 85 -6.73 -7.14 3.10
C ASP A 85 -5.51 -6.34 3.61
N PRO A 86 -5.43 -5.02 3.35
CA PRO A 86 -4.29 -4.21 3.77
C PRO A 86 -4.06 -4.20 5.29
N SER A 87 -5.10 -4.40 6.10
CA SER A 87 -4.99 -4.40 7.57
C SER A 87 -4.29 -5.65 8.15
N ALA A 88 -4.10 -6.69 7.33
CA ALA A 88 -3.43 -7.92 7.77
C ALA A 88 -1.90 -7.83 7.79
N GLY A 89 -1.33 -6.81 7.15
CA GLY A 89 0.11 -6.60 7.01
C GLY A 89 0.82 -7.60 6.08
N VAL A 90 1.96 -7.17 5.52
CA VAL A 90 2.82 -8.03 4.69
C VAL A 90 3.67 -8.89 5.59
N ARG A 91 3.64 -10.22 5.41
CA ARG A 91 4.42 -11.16 6.22
C ARG A 91 5.69 -11.57 5.50
N ILE A 92 6.83 -11.49 6.17
CA ILE A 92 8.15 -11.83 5.63
C ILE A 92 8.82 -12.80 6.61
N GLY A 93 9.24 -13.97 6.15
CA GLY A 93 9.92 -14.91 7.05
C GLY A 93 9.99 -16.35 6.56
N ASP A 94 10.48 -17.24 7.42
CA ASP A 94 10.62 -18.69 7.17
C ASP A 94 9.64 -19.55 8.01
N GLY A 95 8.61 -18.91 8.57
CA GLY A 95 7.66 -19.51 9.51
C GLY A 95 8.15 -19.46 10.96
N ALA A 96 9.40 -19.85 11.23
CA ALA A 96 9.96 -19.81 12.59
C ALA A 96 10.25 -18.38 13.06
N ARG A 97 10.73 -17.53 12.15
CA ARG A 97 10.90 -16.09 12.36
C ARG A 97 10.10 -15.36 11.29
N THR A 98 8.95 -14.83 11.68
CA THR A 98 8.09 -14.05 10.79
C THR A 98 7.99 -12.63 11.33
N VAL A 99 8.31 -11.66 10.48
CA VAL A 99 8.04 -10.25 10.69
C VAL A 99 6.76 -9.91 9.92
N ILE A 100 5.88 -9.13 10.54
CA ILE A 100 4.69 -8.58 9.86
C ILE A 100 4.86 -7.08 9.79
N VAL A 101 4.67 -6.51 8.62
CA VAL A 101 4.80 -5.07 8.38
C VAL A 101 3.45 -4.54 7.94
N ASP A 102 2.87 -3.66 8.76
CA ASP A 102 1.60 -3.01 8.45
C ASP A 102 1.84 -1.90 7.42
N LEU A 103 0.86 -1.73 6.52
CA LEU A 103 0.95 -0.72 5.47
C LEU A 103 0.43 0.64 5.99
N PRO A 104 1.02 1.77 5.56
CA PRO A 104 0.50 3.07 5.92
C PRO A 104 -0.94 3.24 5.40
N ALA A 105 -1.78 3.83 6.24
CA ALA A 105 -3.21 4.07 5.99
C ALA A 105 -4.05 2.80 5.71
N ALA A 106 -3.58 1.61 6.09
CA ALA A 106 -4.24 0.32 5.84
C ALA A 106 -5.73 0.27 6.26
N GLU A 107 -6.07 0.82 7.42
CA GLU A 107 -7.45 0.86 7.95
C GLU A 107 -8.44 1.63 7.06
N SER A 108 -7.92 2.56 6.26
CA SER A 108 -8.71 3.42 5.36
C SER A 108 -8.45 3.12 3.89
N ALA A 109 -7.66 2.09 3.58
CA ALA A 109 -7.31 1.75 2.22
C ALA A 109 -8.50 1.13 1.48
N GLY A 110 -8.62 1.47 0.21
CA GLY A 110 -9.55 0.85 -0.71
C GLY A 110 -9.16 -0.60 -1.04
N PRO A 111 -9.98 -1.30 -1.83
CA PRO A 111 -9.70 -2.68 -2.21
C PRO A 111 -8.38 -2.80 -2.98
N ALA A 112 -7.63 -3.85 -2.66
CA ALA A 112 -6.39 -4.19 -3.35
C ALA A 112 -6.63 -4.43 -4.85
N ALA A 113 -5.74 -3.91 -5.70
CA ALA A 113 -5.77 -4.12 -7.14
C ALA A 113 -4.40 -4.61 -7.65
N ALA A 114 -4.39 -5.54 -8.61
CA ALA A 114 -3.14 -5.98 -9.23
C ALA A 114 -2.57 -4.88 -10.15
N LEU A 115 -1.24 -4.79 -10.18
CA LEU A 115 -0.51 -3.96 -11.15
C LEU A 115 -0.16 -4.78 -12.40
N ALA A 116 -0.02 -4.11 -13.54
CA ALA A 116 0.23 -4.76 -14.83
C ALA A 116 1.59 -5.50 -14.85
N ASP A 117 2.62 -4.90 -14.24
CA ASP A 117 3.98 -5.46 -14.17
C ASP A 117 4.24 -6.26 -12.89
N GLY A 118 3.17 -6.73 -12.24
CA GLY A 118 3.22 -7.51 -11.01
C GLY A 118 3.20 -6.67 -9.73
N GLY A 119 2.95 -7.33 -8.61
CA GLY A 119 2.62 -6.69 -7.35
C GLY A 119 1.16 -6.26 -7.24
N VAL A 120 0.86 -5.54 -6.17
CA VAL A 120 -0.48 -5.10 -5.79
C VAL A 120 -0.42 -3.66 -5.29
N VAL A 121 -1.48 -2.90 -5.54
CA VAL A 121 -1.66 -1.54 -5.02
C VAL A 121 -2.85 -1.48 -4.06
N TYR A 122 -2.67 -0.74 -2.96
CA TYR A 122 -3.67 -0.42 -1.96
C TYR A 122 -3.90 1.09 -2.00
N PRO A 123 -4.97 1.56 -2.67
CA PRO A 123 -5.29 2.99 -2.75
C PRO A 123 -5.69 3.55 -1.39
N ALA A 124 -5.28 4.77 -1.08
CA ALA A 124 -5.70 5.53 0.09
C ALA A 124 -6.06 6.97 -0.30
N ALA A 125 -6.49 7.77 0.66
CA ALA A 125 -6.73 9.20 0.43
C ALA A 125 -5.38 9.90 0.10
N HIS A 126 -5.32 10.58 -1.05
CA HIS A 126 -4.14 11.33 -1.50
C HIS A 126 -2.84 10.51 -1.63
N SER A 127 -2.92 9.19 -1.55
CA SER A 127 -1.76 8.31 -1.67
C SER A 127 -2.17 6.88 -2.04
N ALA A 128 -1.19 6.03 -2.34
CA ALA A 128 -1.39 4.61 -2.49
C ALA A 128 -0.11 3.88 -2.07
N THR A 129 -0.25 2.66 -1.56
CA THR A 129 0.89 1.80 -1.27
C THR A 129 0.92 0.65 -2.26
N SER A 130 2.00 0.50 -3.00
CA SER A 130 2.26 -0.66 -3.86
C SER A 130 3.16 -1.64 -3.15
N VAL A 131 2.84 -2.92 -3.17
CA VAL A 131 3.68 -4.00 -2.64
C VAL A 131 4.17 -4.86 -3.80
N VAL A 132 5.48 -4.83 -4.02
CA VAL A 132 6.15 -5.58 -5.09
C VAL A 132 7.09 -6.58 -4.45
N VAL A 133 6.82 -7.87 -4.61
CA VAL A 133 7.73 -8.91 -4.15
C VAL A 133 8.80 -9.14 -5.21
N GLY A 134 10.06 -8.94 -4.86
CA GLY A 134 11.20 -9.23 -5.70
C GLY A 134 11.92 -10.51 -5.28
N ASP A 135 12.93 -10.90 -6.07
CA ASP A 135 13.82 -12.02 -5.76
C ASP A 135 14.58 -11.87 -4.43
N ARG A 136 14.75 -10.62 -3.99
CA ARG A 136 15.55 -10.24 -2.81
C ARG A 136 14.74 -9.89 -1.56
N GLY A 137 13.42 -9.82 -1.66
CA GLY A 137 12.57 -9.36 -0.57
C GLY A 137 11.29 -8.73 -1.08
N VAL A 138 10.83 -7.68 -0.42
CA VAL A 138 9.60 -6.97 -0.80
C VAL A 138 9.81 -5.47 -0.73
N GLN A 139 9.31 -4.75 -1.73
CA GLN A 139 9.30 -3.30 -1.77
C GLN A 139 7.90 -2.79 -1.51
N MET A 140 7.77 -1.83 -0.60
CA MET A 140 6.51 -1.19 -0.25
C MET A 140 6.60 0.27 -0.66
N LEU A 141 6.10 0.59 -1.84
CA LEU A 141 6.26 1.90 -2.47
C LEU A 141 5.05 2.77 -2.17
N THR A 142 5.26 3.92 -1.55
CA THR A 142 4.23 4.92 -1.37
C THR A 142 4.22 5.85 -2.58
N THR A 143 3.10 5.88 -3.29
CA THR A 143 2.79 6.90 -4.29
C THR A 143 2.01 8.02 -3.63
N ILE A 144 2.60 9.20 -3.55
CA ILE A 144 2.03 10.43 -3.00
C ILE A 144 1.33 11.17 -4.15
N ALA A 145 0.01 11.32 -4.06
CA ALA A 145 -0.81 11.81 -5.18
C ALA A 145 -0.68 13.31 -5.42
N ASP A 146 -0.63 14.08 -4.32
CA ASP A 146 -0.77 15.52 -4.35
C ASP A 146 -0.32 16.15 -3.02
N ALA A 147 -0.32 17.48 -2.98
CA ALA A 147 0.14 18.26 -1.83
C ALA A 147 -0.75 18.19 -0.58
N GLN A 148 -1.91 17.50 -0.62
CA GLN A 148 -2.74 17.24 0.55
C GLN A 148 -2.37 15.92 1.25
N ALA A 149 -1.52 15.10 0.62
CA ALA A 149 -1.01 13.88 1.22
C ALA A 149 -0.18 14.16 2.49
N PRO A 150 -0.15 13.23 3.46
CA PRO A 150 0.74 13.34 4.61
C PRO A 150 2.21 13.23 4.18
N ALA A 151 3.11 13.88 4.93
CA ALA A 151 4.55 13.76 4.70
C ALA A 151 5.18 12.54 5.42
N ASP A 152 4.51 11.99 6.42
CA ASP A 152 4.98 10.88 7.25
C ASP A 152 4.21 9.60 6.93
N TYR A 153 4.95 8.53 6.60
CA TYR A 153 4.42 7.21 6.29
C TYR A 153 5.00 6.18 7.26
N SER A 154 4.14 5.69 8.15
CA SER A 154 4.51 4.75 9.20
C SER A 154 4.21 3.30 8.82
N TYR A 155 5.18 2.44 9.08
CA TYR A 155 5.11 0.98 8.96
C TYR A 155 5.28 0.40 10.36
N ASP A 156 4.19 -0.05 10.95
CA ASP A 156 4.22 -0.74 12.23
C ASP A 156 4.72 -2.17 12.01
N VAL A 157 5.76 -2.55 12.75
CA VAL A 157 6.42 -3.85 12.58
C VAL A 157 6.09 -4.75 13.77
N THR A 158 5.37 -5.83 13.51
CA THR A 158 5.24 -6.92 14.50
C THR A 158 6.52 -7.75 14.47
N LEU A 159 7.28 -7.63 15.55
CA LEU A 159 8.58 -8.27 15.75
C LEU A 159 8.43 -9.62 16.47
N ALA A 160 9.26 -10.59 16.11
CA ALA A 160 9.38 -11.84 16.87
C ALA A 160 10.06 -11.61 18.23
N GLU A 161 9.97 -12.58 19.13
CA GLU A 161 10.57 -12.45 20.47
C GLU A 161 12.06 -12.12 20.41
N GLY A 162 12.45 -11.05 21.10
CA GLY A 162 13.84 -10.57 21.16
C GLY A 162 14.32 -9.81 19.92
N GLN A 163 13.50 -9.68 18.88
CA GLN A 163 13.80 -8.78 17.76
C GLN A 163 13.56 -7.32 18.13
N ARG A 164 14.31 -6.44 17.47
CA ARG A 164 14.17 -4.99 17.57
C ARG A 164 14.39 -4.34 16.21
N LEU A 165 13.72 -3.21 16.00
CA LEU A 165 13.92 -2.36 14.83
C LEU A 165 14.91 -1.25 15.20
N GLU A 166 15.92 -1.02 14.37
CA GLU A 166 16.96 -0.01 14.62
C GLU A 166 17.32 0.73 13.34
N LEU A 167 17.66 2.02 13.44
CA LEU A 167 18.25 2.78 12.34
C LEU A 167 19.66 2.28 12.05
N LEU A 168 20.02 2.26 10.76
CA LEU A 168 21.32 1.81 10.28
C LEU A 168 21.78 2.70 9.12
N GLY A 169 22.50 3.78 9.43
CA GLY A 169 22.87 4.81 8.45
C GLY A 169 21.61 5.50 7.92
N ASP A 170 21.47 5.56 6.60
CA ASP A 170 20.29 6.12 5.90
C ASP A 170 19.14 5.10 5.73
N GLY A 171 19.33 3.86 6.21
CA GLY A 171 18.34 2.79 6.22
C GLY A 171 17.98 2.34 7.64
N ALA A 172 17.40 1.15 7.75
CA ALA A 172 17.07 0.52 9.03
C ALA A 172 17.29 -1.00 8.97
N ALA A 173 17.20 -1.68 10.10
CA ALA A 173 17.25 -3.14 10.17
C ALA A 173 16.33 -3.68 11.27
N VAL A 174 15.72 -4.84 11.01
CA VAL A 174 15.23 -5.71 12.08
C VAL A 174 16.37 -6.60 12.51
N VAL A 175 16.72 -6.55 13.79
CA VAL A 175 17.86 -7.25 14.37
C VAL A 175 17.35 -8.27 15.40
N ASP A 176 17.79 -9.52 15.28
CA ASP A 176 17.54 -10.60 16.22
C ASP A 176 18.23 -10.36 17.58
N ALA A 177 17.83 -11.12 18.60
CA ALA A 177 18.36 -11.02 19.96
C ALA A 177 19.87 -11.30 20.06
N ASP A 178 20.41 -12.13 19.16
CA ASP A 178 21.83 -12.45 19.05
C ASP A 178 22.63 -11.43 18.23
N GLY A 179 21.96 -10.36 17.76
CA GLY A 179 22.54 -9.34 16.89
C GLY A 179 22.53 -9.71 15.41
N GLY A 180 21.93 -10.84 15.03
CA GLY A 180 21.70 -11.24 13.64
C GLY A 180 20.79 -10.24 12.90
N ILE A 181 20.98 -10.03 11.60
CA ILE A 181 20.02 -9.24 10.79
C ILE A 181 18.90 -10.16 10.34
N ALA A 182 17.67 -9.84 10.75
CA ALA A 182 16.45 -10.54 10.34
C ALA A 182 15.78 -9.90 9.13
N LEU A 183 15.89 -8.58 8.96
CA LEU A 183 15.55 -7.86 7.72
C LEU A 183 16.45 -6.64 7.60
N LEU A 184 16.87 -6.31 6.39
CA LEU A 184 17.50 -5.03 6.10
C LEU A 184 16.49 -4.14 5.36
N ILE A 185 16.36 -2.90 5.80
CA ILE A 185 15.59 -1.88 5.10
C ILE A 185 16.58 -1.03 4.31
N GLY A 186 16.30 -0.86 3.02
CA GLY A 186 17.10 -0.02 2.11
C GLY A 186 17.26 1.41 2.62
N ALA A 187 18.15 2.18 2.00
CA ALA A 187 18.24 3.61 2.30
C ALA A 187 17.02 4.33 1.73
N ALA A 188 16.44 5.26 2.49
CA ALA A 188 15.26 6.01 2.06
C ALA A 188 15.54 6.76 0.75
N TRP A 189 14.63 6.65 -0.21
CA TRP A 189 14.61 7.49 -1.40
C TRP A 189 13.19 7.90 -1.78
N ALA A 190 13.10 9.04 -2.46
CA ALA A 190 11.87 9.53 -3.06
C ALA A 190 12.18 10.21 -4.40
N ILE A 191 11.35 9.98 -5.41
CA ILE A 191 11.47 10.51 -6.77
C ILE A 191 10.14 11.15 -7.16
N ASP A 192 10.18 12.37 -7.69
CA ASP A 192 9.00 13.10 -8.13
C ASP A 192 8.64 12.81 -9.60
N ALA A 193 7.55 13.40 -10.10
CA ALA A 193 7.08 13.14 -11.47
C ALA A 193 8.03 13.67 -12.56
N ASP A 194 8.84 14.69 -12.26
CA ASP A 194 9.86 15.20 -13.19
C ASP A 194 11.14 14.36 -13.15
N GLY A 195 11.27 13.47 -12.16
CA GLY A 195 12.38 12.56 -11.94
C GLY A 195 13.44 13.10 -10.97
N ASP A 196 13.12 14.18 -10.25
CA ASP A 196 14.02 14.78 -9.28
C ASP A 196 13.96 14.02 -7.94
N ARG A 197 15.11 13.96 -7.25
CA ARG A 197 15.19 13.36 -5.91
C ARG A 197 14.58 14.29 -4.87
N ILE A 198 13.64 13.74 -4.11
CA ILE A 198 13.02 14.44 -2.99
C ILE A 198 13.75 14.06 -1.68
N PRO A 199 14.11 15.03 -0.83
CA PRO A 199 14.66 14.73 0.48
C PRO A 199 13.73 13.84 1.30
N THR A 200 14.27 12.76 1.83
CA THR A 200 13.54 11.83 2.69
C THR A 200 14.49 11.18 3.70
N HIS A 201 13.95 10.69 4.81
CA HIS A 201 14.70 9.95 5.81
C HIS A 201 13.79 9.02 6.61
N TYR A 202 14.38 8.02 7.24
CA TYR A 202 13.68 7.20 8.23
C TYR A 202 13.91 7.68 9.66
N SER A 203 12.91 7.46 10.50
CA SER A 203 13.02 7.45 11.95
C SER A 203 12.44 6.15 12.51
N VAL A 204 12.92 5.74 13.69
CA VAL A 204 12.43 4.55 14.38
C VAL A 204 11.97 4.92 15.78
N SER A 205 10.76 4.52 16.13
CA SER A 205 10.21 4.65 17.48
C SER A 205 9.62 3.31 17.92
N GLY A 206 10.31 2.61 18.83
CA GLY A 206 9.90 1.27 19.24
C GLY A 206 9.99 0.28 18.08
N SER A 207 8.84 -0.21 17.61
CA SER A 207 8.73 -1.12 16.47
C SER A 207 8.12 -0.46 15.24
N THR A 208 8.04 0.86 15.20
CA THR A 208 7.51 1.62 14.05
C THR A 208 8.66 2.23 13.26
N LEU A 209 8.71 1.95 11.96
CA LEU A 209 9.53 2.68 10.99
C LEU A 209 8.67 3.80 10.39
N THR A 210 9.12 5.05 10.47
CA THR A 210 8.44 6.16 9.78
C THR A 210 9.37 6.73 8.73
N GLN A 211 8.90 6.78 7.48
CA GLN A 211 9.54 7.57 6.43
C GLN A 211 8.92 8.96 6.38
N THR A 212 9.74 9.99 6.49
CA THR A 212 9.32 11.36 6.22
C THR A 212 9.80 11.76 4.83
N VAL A 213 8.91 12.27 3.98
CA VAL A 213 9.19 12.73 2.62
C VAL A 213 8.89 14.22 2.51
N ASP A 214 9.87 15.04 2.15
CA ASP A 214 9.71 16.50 2.03
C ASP A 214 9.06 16.91 0.68
N HIS A 215 7.88 16.34 0.40
CA HIS A 215 7.18 16.54 -0.88
C HIS A 215 6.35 17.84 -0.93
N SER A 216 6.21 18.55 0.19
CA SER A 216 5.46 19.81 0.27
C SER A 216 6.28 21.04 -0.14
N ALA A 217 7.58 20.86 -0.39
CA ALA A 217 8.46 21.93 -0.83
C ALA A 217 8.04 22.52 -2.20
N PRO A 218 8.25 23.82 -2.44
CA PRO A 218 7.97 24.42 -3.73
C PRO A 218 8.76 23.74 -4.87
N GLY A 219 8.08 23.42 -5.96
CA GLY A 219 8.70 22.84 -7.16
C GLY A 219 8.64 21.31 -7.25
N VAL A 220 8.12 20.63 -6.22
CA VAL A 220 7.90 19.17 -6.28
C VAL A 220 6.75 18.84 -7.24
N ALA A 221 7.01 17.95 -8.19
CA ALA A 221 6.02 17.47 -9.16
C ALA A 221 5.37 16.15 -8.70
N TYR A 222 4.05 16.05 -8.81
CA TYR A 222 3.29 14.87 -8.39
C TYR A 222 2.91 13.97 -9.58
N PRO A 223 2.78 12.64 -9.38
CA PRO A 223 2.98 11.94 -8.12
C PRO A 223 4.46 11.77 -7.72
N VAL A 224 4.71 11.74 -6.41
CA VAL A 224 6.02 11.35 -5.84
C VAL A 224 5.97 9.88 -5.46
N VAL A 225 7.01 9.11 -5.75
CA VAL A 225 7.14 7.72 -5.31
C VAL A 225 8.26 7.63 -4.29
N ALA A 226 8.00 7.00 -3.14
CA ALA A 226 8.95 6.80 -2.05
C ALA A 226 8.97 5.34 -1.58
N ASP A 227 10.11 4.87 -1.06
CA ASP A 227 10.29 3.49 -0.60
C ASP A 227 10.22 3.29 0.92
N PRO A 228 9.89 2.09 1.38
CA PRO A 228 11.01 1.19 1.72
C PRO A 228 11.11 -0.12 0.93
N ALA A 229 12.34 -0.54 0.67
CA ALA A 229 12.69 -1.92 0.31
C ALA A 229 13.09 -2.76 1.53
N TRP A 230 12.43 -3.90 1.74
CA TRP A 230 12.67 -4.85 2.83
C TRP A 230 13.37 -6.11 2.32
N LEU A 231 14.68 -6.18 2.53
CA LEU A 231 15.57 -7.23 2.05
C LEU A 231 15.71 -8.34 3.09
N ALA A 232 15.50 -9.58 2.67
CA ALA A 232 15.50 -10.73 3.57
C ALA A 232 16.91 -11.33 3.80
N PRO A 233 17.18 -11.98 4.94
CA PRO A 233 18.55 -12.40 5.31
C PRO A 233 19.20 -13.37 4.33
N PHE A 234 18.39 -14.18 3.63
CA PHE A 234 18.88 -15.14 2.66
C PHE A 234 19.51 -14.50 1.41
N VAL A 235 19.34 -13.19 1.17
CA VAL A 235 20.04 -12.50 0.08
C VAL A 235 21.52 -12.26 0.37
N PHE A 236 21.92 -12.26 1.65
CA PHE A 236 23.32 -12.12 2.06
C PHE A 236 24.04 -13.47 2.15
N LYS A 237 23.54 -14.53 1.50
CA LYS A 237 24.07 -15.90 1.56
C LYS A 237 25.57 -15.99 1.23
N CYS A 238 26.05 -15.10 0.36
CA CYS A 238 27.47 -14.89 0.09
C CYS A 238 28.28 -14.51 1.34
N LEU A 239 27.78 -13.57 2.16
CA LEU A 239 28.47 -13.07 3.35
C LEU A 239 28.58 -14.13 4.45
N ILE A 240 27.51 -14.92 4.62
CA ILE A 240 27.51 -16.07 5.54
C ILE A 240 28.55 -17.10 5.06
N GLY A 241 28.63 -17.36 3.75
CA GLY A 241 29.66 -18.23 3.17
C GLY A 241 31.10 -17.73 3.33
N LEU A 242 31.28 -16.41 3.53
CA LEU A 242 32.56 -15.76 3.80
C LEU A 242 32.87 -15.62 5.30
N GLY A 243 32.02 -16.15 6.18
CA GLY A 243 32.22 -16.10 7.63
C GLY A 243 31.87 -14.76 8.29
N ILE A 244 31.18 -13.86 7.58
CA ILE A 244 30.69 -12.59 8.12
C ILE A 244 29.30 -12.84 8.73
N ASN A 245 29.15 -12.60 10.03
CA ASN A 245 27.89 -12.78 10.74
C ASN A 245 27.07 -11.47 10.85
N GLY A 246 25.81 -11.57 11.25
CA GLY A 246 24.89 -10.42 11.31
C GLY A 246 25.42 -9.22 12.11
N PRO A 247 25.95 -9.39 13.33
CA PRO A 247 26.55 -8.29 14.08
C PRO A 247 27.68 -7.56 13.33
N GLN A 248 28.50 -8.29 12.56
CA GLN A 248 29.55 -7.70 11.73
C GLN A 248 28.96 -6.91 10.56
N ILE A 249 27.88 -7.39 9.93
CA ILE A 249 27.18 -6.65 8.87
C ILE A 249 26.62 -5.33 9.42
N VAL A 250 25.95 -5.36 10.58
CA VAL A 250 25.44 -4.15 11.26
C VAL A 250 26.58 -3.18 11.54
N SER A 251 27.70 -3.66 12.10
CA SER A 251 28.85 -2.80 12.40
C SER A 251 29.49 -2.19 11.15
N ILE A 252 29.63 -2.96 10.06
CA ILE A 252 30.18 -2.48 8.78
C ILE A 252 29.29 -1.40 8.19
N MET A 253 27.98 -1.61 8.19
CA MET A 253 27.00 -0.67 7.65
C MET A 253 26.91 0.60 8.50
N ALA A 254 26.94 0.48 9.83
CA ALA A 254 26.92 1.61 10.76
C ALA A 254 28.20 2.47 10.72
N SER A 255 29.34 1.90 10.29
CA SER A 255 30.65 2.57 10.22
C SER A 255 31.05 3.00 8.80
N GLY A 256 30.15 2.82 7.82
CA GLY A 256 30.41 2.96 6.40
C GLY A 256 30.24 4.38 5.85
N GLY A 257 31.17 5.28 6.16
CA GLY A 257 31.35 6.51 5.39
C GLY A 257 32.17 6.28 4.11
N PRO A 258 32.01 7.10 3.05
CA PRO A 258 32.86 7.03 1.87
C PRO A 258 34.34 7.14 2.24
N GLY A 259 35.12 6.08 1.98
CA GLY A 259 36.57 6.02 2.23
C GLY A 259 37.01 5.33 3.53
N SER A 260 36.10 4.84 4.38
CA SER A 260 36.48 4.00 5.53
C SER A 260 36.67 2.53 5.12
N ILE A 261 37.40 1.74 5.92
CA ILE A 261 37.50 0.28 5.74
C ILE A 261 36.08 -0.34 5.80
N GLY A 262 35.20 0.19 6.66
CA GLY A 262 33.78 -0.15 6.72
C GLY A 262 33.03 0.24 5.43
N GLY A 263 33.30 1.40 4.85
CA GLY A 263 32.72 1.84 3.58
C GLY A 263 33.16 1.00 2.39
N GLY A 264 34.43 0.59 2.33
CA GLY A 264 34.94 -0.35 1.33
C GLY A 264 34.28 -1.73 1.41
N LEU A 265 34.12 -2.25 2.63
CA LEU A 265 33.39 -3.50 2.90
C LEU A 265 31.89 -3.37 2.62
N ALA A 266 31.24 -2.25 2.93
CA ALA A 266 29.85 -1.98 2.61
C ALA A 266 29.62 -1.95 1.08
N VAL A 267 30.53 -1.34 0.32
CA VAL A 267 30.52 -1.40 -1.15
C VAL A 267 30.71 -2.83 -1.66
N SER A 268 31.66 -3.61 -1.09
CA SER A 268 31.84 -5.02 -1.47
C SER A 268 30.64 -5.90 -1.13
N ILE A 269 29.96 -5.62 -0.01
CA ILE A 269 28.70 -6.26 0.38
C ILE A 269 27.61 -5.93 -0.65
N MET A 270 27.46 -4.66 -1.03
CA MET A 270 26.50 -4.22 -2.05
C MET A 270 26.80 -4.79 -3.44
N VAL A 271 28.06 -5.01 -3.79
CA VAL A 271 28.46 -5.71 -5.02
C VAL A 271 28.09 -7.19 -4.94
N CYS A 272 28.37 -7.89 -3.82
CA CYS A 272 27.95 -9.29 -3.68
C CYS A 272 26.42 -9.47 -3.70
N LEU A 273 25.66 -8.49 -3.18
CA LEU A 273 24.19 -8.46 -3.21
C LEU A 273 23.60 -8.23 -4.61
N ARG A 274 24.42 -7.80 -5.57
CA ARG A 274 24.04 -7.62 -6.98
C ARG A 274 24.44 -8.82 -7.85
N GLY A 275 24.92 -9.92 -7.26
CA GLY A 275 25.27 -11.15 -7.97
C GLY A 275 26.45 -11.00 -8.95
N LYS A 276 27.35 -10.03 -8.73
CA LYS A 276 28.55 -9.78 -9.54
C LYS A 276 29.83 -10.00 -8.74
#